data_AF-A0A975DN70-F1
#
_entry.id   AF-A0A975DN70-F1
#
_cell.length_a   1.000
_cell.length_b   1.000
_cell.length_c   1.000
_cell.angle_alpha   90.00
_cell.angle_beta   90.00
_cell.angle_gamma   90.00
#
_symmetry.space_group_name_H-M   'P 1'
#
loop_
_entity.id
_entity.type
_entity.pdbx_description
1 polymer ?
#
loop_
_entity_poly.entity_id
_entity_poly.type
_entity_poly.pdbx_seq_one_letter_code
_entity_poly.pdbx_strand_id
1 'polypeptide(L)'
;MPHSSVGISRIDVRRLPGAPHRGLLRIAGRAFPVALGRGGIFPDKREGDGRTPAGMWRVERLLYRPDRGPRPATALPARPIQAGDGWCDDPADRRYNRPVHLPIAASHEVMRRDDALYDLVLVLDHNQRPRVKGRGSAVFIHAARPGLTPTEGCVALPRPELRRLAARLKRGARVVVR
;
A
#
# COMPACT_ATOMS: atom_id res chain seq x y z
N MET A 1 -10.82 22.97 -22.58
CA MET A 1 -9.95 21.87 -23.06
C MET A 1 -9.48 21.06 -21.85
N PRO A 2 -9.98 19.84 -21.59
CA PRO A 2 -9.42 19.05 -20.50
C PRO A 2 -8.05 18.52 -20.95
N HIS A 3 -6.99 18.93 -20.27
CA HIS A 3 -5.67 18.32 -20.44
C HIS A 3 -5.79 16.82 -20.20
N SER A 4 -5.58 16.04 -21.25
CA SER A 4 -5.51 14.58 -21.24
C SER A 4 -4.39 14.19 -20.26
N SER A 5 -4.74 13.96 -18.99
CA SER A 5 -3.74 13.55 -18.01
C SER A 5 -3.26 12.16 -18.40
N VAL A 6 -2.04 12.06 -18.93
CA VAL A 6 -1.43 10.77 -19.27
C VAL A 6 -1.47 9.88 -18.03
N GLY A 7 -2.26 8.81 -18.10
CA GLY A 7 -2.38 7.86 -16.98
C GLY A 7 -1.06 7.13 -16.74
N ILE A 8 -0.72 6.93 -15.48
CA ILE A 8 0.55 6.39 -15.02
C ILE A 8 0.49 4.86 -14.96
N SER A 9 1.42 4.20 -15.64
CA SER A 9 1.63 2.76 -15.59
C SER A 9 2.74 2.32 -14.65
N ARG A 10 3.60 3.25 -14.20
CA ARG A 10 4.77 2.94 -13.37
C ARG A 10 5.09 4.05 -12.40
N ILE A 11 5.40 3.68 -11.16
CA ILE A 11 5.95 4.56 -10.13
C ILE A 11 7.19 3.92 -9.52
N ASP A 12 8.19 4.72 -9.18
CA ASP A 12 9.45 4.25 -8.61
C ASP A 12 9.58 4.77 -7.17
N VAL A 13 9.82 3.88 -6.21
CA VAL A 13 10.06 4.19 -4.80
C VAL A 13 11.50 3.87 -4.49
N ARG A 14 12.22 4.82 -3.89
CA ARG A 14 13.60 4.63 -3.45
C ARG A 14 13.81 5.07 -2.02
N ARG A 15 14.67 4.37 -1.27
CA ARG A 15 15.10 4.86 0.06
C ARG A 15 15.95 6.13 -0.06
N LEU A 16 15.86 6.99 0.95
CA LEU A 16 16.79 8.11 1.12
C LEU A 16 18.09 7.63 1.77
N PRO A 17 19.26 8.18 1.36
CA PRO A 17 20.52 7.93 2.07
C PRO A 17 20.43 8.35 3.54
N GLY A 18 21.00 7.55 4.45
CA GLY A 18 21.05 7.86 5.88
C GLY A 18 19.72 7.74 6.64
N ALA A 19 18.59 7.51 5.96
CA ALA A 19 17.27 7.39 6.58
C ALA A 19 16.53 6.15 6.06
N PRO A 20 16.73 4.96 6.66
CA PRO A 20 16.25 3.69 6.10
C PRO A 20 14.71 3.62 5.99
N HIS A 21 13.99 4.31 6.87
CA HIS A 21 12.54 4.36 6.91
C HIS A 21 11.93 5.53 6.12
N ARG A 22 12.75 6.30 5.39
CA ARG A 22 12.29 7.40 4.53
C ARG A 22 12.68 7.14 3.10
N GLY A 23 11.82 7.57 2.18
CA GLY A 23 12.05 7.42 0.75
C GLY A 23 11.48 8.53 -0.09
N LEU A 24 11.68 8.40 -1.40
CA LEU A 24 11.06 9.22 -2.42
C LEU A 24 10.29 8.33 -3.39
N LEU A 25 9.02 8.67 -3.61
CA LEU A 25 8.24 8.16 -4.73
C LEU A 25 8.39 9.12 -5.90
N ARG A 26 8.85 8.63 -7.05
CA ARG A 26 9.05 9.37 -8.29
C ARG A 26 8.01 8.97 -9.33
N ILE A 27 7.42 9.96 -9.96
CA ILE A 27 6.32 9.79 -10.92
C ILE A 27 6.21 11.01 -11.83
N ALA A 28 6.24 10.81 -13.15
CA ALA A 28 6.05 11.87 -14.14
C ALA A 28 6.88 13.14 -13.85
N GLY A 29 8.18 12.98 -13.57
CA GLY A 29 9.10 14.09 -13.26
C GLY A 29 8.99 14.69 -11.85
N ARG A 30 8.01 14.26 -11.04
CA ARG A 30 7.82 14.74 -9.66
C ARG A 30 8.34 13.71 -8.65
N ALA A 31 8.73 14.19 -7.47
CA ALA A 31 9.15 13.36 -6.34
C ALA A 31 8.36 13.75 -5.09
N PHE A 32 7.93 12.75 -4.33
CA PHE A 32 7.17 12.93 -3.08
C PHE A 32 7.86 12.16 -1.96
N PRO A 33 7.98 12.74 -0.75
CA PRO A 33 8.50 12.02 0.39
C PRO A 33 7.52 10.94 0.82
N VAL A 34 8.06 9.77 1.16
CA VAL A 34 7.29 8.61 1.65
C VAL A 34 7.91 8.04 2.91
N ALA A 35 7.06 7.49 3.77
CA ALA A 35 7.50 6.62 4.84
C ALA A 35 7.58 5.18 4.32
N LEU A 36 8.58 4.46 4.82
CA LEU A 36 8.86 3.07 4.50
C LEU A 36 8.85 2.26 5.80
N GLY A 37 8.99 0.95 5.67
CA GLY A 37 9.17 0.07 6.82
C GLY A 37 10.32 0.52 7.72
N ARG A 38 10.19 0.38 9.04
CA ARG A 38 11.26 0.71 10.00
C ARG A 38 12.60 0.04 9.69
N GLY A 39 12.56 -1.16 9.11
CA GLY A 39 13.72 -1.93 8.66
C GLY A 39 14.22 -1.55 7.26
N GLY A 40 13.61 -0.57 6.59
CA GLY A 40 13.96 -0.10 5.26
C GLY A 40 13.57 -1.04 4.12
N ILE A 41 14.19 -0.83 2.95
CA ILE A 41 13.91 -1.60 1.72
C ILE A 41 14.86 -2.78 1.62
N PHE A 42 14.31 -3.99 1.47
CA PHE A 42 15.08 -5.24 1.29
C PHE A 42 14.36 -6.22 0.37
N PRO A 43 15.08 -7.02 -0.44
CA PRO A 43 14.47 -8.02 -1.32
C PRO A 43 13.83 -9.17 -0.55
N ASP A 44 14.47 -9.64 0.53
CA ASP A 44 14.02 -10.79 1.30
C ASP A 44 13.14 -10.38 2.49
N LYS A 45 11.98 -9.80 2.17
CA LYS A 45 10.95 -9.50 3.17
C LYS A 45 10.45 -10.78 3.86
N ARG A 46 10.32 -10.71 5.19
CA ARG A 46 9.70 -11.71 6.06
C ARG A 46 8.58 -11.09 6.88
N GLU A 47 7.70 -11.94 7.41
CA GLU A 47 6.64 -11.48 8.32
C GLU A 47 7.25 -10.85 9.58
N GLY A 48 6.71 -9.70 10.01
CA GLY A 48 7.17 -8.99 11.21
C GLY A 48 8.54 -8.30 11.14
N ASP A 49 9.26 -8.38 10.01
CA ASP A 49 10.61 -7.82 9.88
C ASP A 49 10.67 -6.28 9.81
N GLY A 50 9.52 -5.63 9.66
CA GLY A 50 9.42 -4.18 9.51
C GLY A 50 9.98 -3.65 8.19
N ARG A 51 10.22 -4.47 7.18
CA ARG A 51 10.86 -4.08 5.91
C ARG A 51 9.85 -3.86 4.80
N THR A 52 10.10 -2.90 3.95
CA THR A 52 9.40 -2.74 2.66
C THR A 52 10.04 -3.66 1.62
N PRO A 53 9.25 -4.49 0.90
CA PRO A 53 9.82 -5.45 -0.03
C PRO A 53 10.34 -4.75 -1.29
N ALA A 54 11.63 -4.88 -1.56
CA ALA A 54 12.23 -4.47 -2.82
C ALA A 54 11.72 -5.37 -3.95
N GLY A 55 11.41 -4.79 -5.11
CA GLY A 55 10.84 -5.54 -6.22
C GLY A 55 9.90 -4.71 -7.09
N MET A 56 9.14 -5.41 -7.94
CA MET A 56 8.14 -4.80 -8.80
C MET A 56 6.77 -5.40 -8.53
N TRP A 57 5.85 -4.57 -8.04
CA TRP A 57 4.54 -5.01 -7.55
C TRP A 57 3.42 -4.37 -8.36
N ARG A 58 2.41 -5.15 -8.76
CA ARG A 58 1.19 -4.63 -9.37
C ARG A 58 0.29 -3.99 -8.33
N VAL A 59 -0.27 -2.83 -8.67
CA VAL A 59 -1.39 -2.26 -7.95
C VAL A 59 -2.66 -2.99 -8.41
N GLU A 60 -3.15 -3.90 -7.56
CA GLU A 60 -4.30 -4.76 -7.88
C GLU A 60 -5.61 -4.00 -7.89
N ARG A 61 -5.84 -3.22 -6.83
CA ARG A 61 -7.09 -2.52 -6.57
C ARG A 61 -6.89 -1.40 -5.57
N LEU A 62 -7.88 -0.51 -5.57
CA LEU A 62 -8.03 0.54 -4.59
C LEU A 62 -9.15 0.17 -3.61
N LEU A 63 -8.88 0.29 -2.32
CA LEU A 63 -9.88 0.26 -1.27
C LEU A 63 -10.09 1.68 -0.75
N TYR A 64 -11.32 2.04 -0.41
CA TYR A 64 -11.63 3.38 0.08
C TYR A 64 -12.73 3.39 1.15
N ARG A 65 -12.71 4.39 2.03
CA ARG A 65 -13.75 4.63 3.04
C ARG A 65 -14.86 5.54 2.49
N PRO A 66 -16.06 5.01 2.17
CA PRO A 66 -17.16 5.84 1.65
C PRO A 66 -17.69 6.84 2.68
N ASP A 67 -17.52 6.56 3.97
CA ASP A 67 -17.89 7.44 5.08
C ASP A 67 -16.87 8.55 5.36
N ARG A 68 -15.68 8.52 4.72
CA ARG A 68 -14.62 9.53 4.87
C ARG A 68 -14.39 10.34 3.60
N GLY A 69 -15.30 10.24 2.63
CA GLY A 69 -15.28 11.04 1.40
C GLY A 69 -15.84 10.29 0.18
N PRO A 70 -15.91 10.98 -0.96
CA PRO A 70 -16.47 10.40 -2.19
C PRO A 70 -15.61 9.26 -2.72
N ARG A 71 -16.23 8.41 -3.53
CA ARG A 71 -15.52 7.39 -4.32
C ARG A 71 -14.41 8.07 -5.15
N PRO A 72 -13.14 7.65 -5.04
CA PRO A 72 -12.06 8.23 -5.83
C PRO A 72 -12.30 8.04 -7.33
N ALA A 73 -12.11 9.10 -8.11
CA ALA A 73 -12.00 8.97 -9.57
C ALA A 73 -10.71 8.20 -9.88
N THR A 74 -10.80 6.96 -10.35
CA THR A 74 -9.64 6.09 -10.63
C THR A 74 -9.95 5.09 -11.73
N ALA A 75 -8.94 4.68 -12.49
CA ALA A 75 -9.06 3.58 -13.46
C ALA A 75 -8.87 2.19 -12.81
N LEU A 76 -8.39 2.14 -11.56
CA LEU A 76 -8.21 0.88 -10.83
C LEU A 76 -9.56 0.26 -10.44
N PRO A 77 -9.67 -1.08 -10.33
CA PRO A 77 -10.78 -1.68 -9.61
C PRO A 77 -10.87 -1.06 -8.21
N ALA A 78 -12.03 -0.49 -7.86
CA ALA A 78 -12.22 0.19 -6.58
C ALA A 78 -13.37 -0.43 -5.77
N ARG A 79 -13.08 -0.81 -4.52
CA ARG A 79 -14.04 -1.43 -3.58
C ARG A 79 -14.16 -0.60 -2.29
N PRO A 80 -15.38 -0.35 -1.78
CA PRO A 80 -15.54 0.29 -0.48
C PRO A 80 -15.09 -0.63 0.67
N ILE A 81 -14.47 -0.06 1.70
CA ILE A 81 -14.08 -0.73 2.95
C ILE A 81 -15.30 -0.81 3.88
N GLN A 82 -15.68 -2.03 4.23
CA GLN A 82 -16.77 -2.37 5.15
C GLN A 82 -16.26 -2.56 6.59
N ALA A 83 -17.17 -2.54 7.57
CA ALA A 83 -16.81 -2.68 8.98
C ALA A 83 -16.13 -4.01 9.32
N GLY A 84 -16.58 -5.11 8.72
CA GLY A 84 -15.99 -6.43 8.93
C GLY A 84 -14.82 -6.75 7.99
N ASP A 85 -14.28 -5.80 7.23
CA ASP A 85 -13.14 -6.10 6.35
C ASP A 85 -11.83 -6.20 7.15
N GLY A 86 -11.13 -7.32 7.03
CA GLY A 86 -9.77 -7.53 7.53
C GLY A 86 -8.82 -8.07 6.47
N TRP A 87 -7.54 -8.16 6.81
CA TRP A 87 -6.53 -8.86 6.01
C TRP A 87 -5.68 -9.76 6.91
N CYS A 88 -5.68 -11.06 6.65
CA CYS A 88 -4.93 -12.01 7.48
C CYS A 88 -3.42 -11.90 7.21
N ASP A 89 -2.66 -11.67 8.28
CA ASP A 89 -1.20 -11.59 8.29
C ASP A 89 -0.54 -12.73 9.07
N ASP A 90 -1.34 -13.68 9.60
CA ASP A 90 -0.87 -14.86 10.31
C ASP A 90 -0.34 -15.96 9.36
N PRO A 91 0.96 -16.30 9.38
CA PRO A 91 1.52 -17.37 8.55
C PRO A 91 0.95 -18.77 8.87
N ALA A 92 0.40 -18.99 10.06
CA ALA A 92 -0.19 -20.27 10.43
C ALA A 92 -1.55 -20.48 9.75
N ASP A 93 -2.33 -19.42 9.53
CA ASP A 93 -3.67 -19.51 8.96
C ASP A 93 -3.64 -19.86 7.45
N ARG A 94 -4.63 -20.65 7.00
CA ARG A 94 -4.83 -20.98 5.58
C ARG A 94 -5.17 -19.76 4.71
N ARG A 95 -5.66 -18.69 5.34
CA ARG A 95 -6.02 -17.41 4.75
C ARG A 95 -4.86 -16.41 4.74
N TYR A 96 -3.64 -16.84 5.06
CA TYR A 96 -2.46 -15.97 5.04
C TYR A 96 -2.36 -15.11 3.78
N ASN A 97 -2.13 -13.81 3.98
CA ASN A 97 -2.09 -12.76 2.97
C ASN A 97 -3.35 -12.72 2.08
N ARG A 98 -4.54 -12.75 2.72
CA ARG A 98 -5.85 -12.64 2.06
C ARG A 98 -6.79 -11.67 2.79
N PRO A 99 -7.73 -11.05 2.06
CA PRO A 99 -8.91 -10.46 2.69
C PRO A 99 -9.68 -11.51 3.48
N VAL A 100 -10.20 -11.10 4.63
CA VAL A 100 -11.01 -11.91 5.55
C VAL A 100 -12.19 -11.09 6.07
N HIS A 101 -13.22 -11.77 6.56
CA HIS A 101 -14.31 -11.13 7.29
C HIS A 101 -14.06 -11.28 8.79
N LEU A 102 -14.10 -10.18 9.54
CA LEU A 102 -13.87 -10.12 10.98
C LEU A 102 -15.19 -10.36 11.75
N PRO A 103 -15.12 -10.92 12.98
CA PRO A 103 -13.92 -11.28 13.72
C PRO A 103 -13.29 -12.61 13.27
N ILE A 104 -11.97 -12.73 13.41
CA ILE A 104 -11.24 -14.00 13.33
C ILE A 104 -10.22 -14.08 14.46
N ALA A 105 -9.87 -15.30 14.87
CA ALA A 105 -8.88 -15.54 15.93
C ALA A 105 -7.42 -15.33 15.47
N ALA A 106 -7.13 -15.60 14.18
CA ALA A 106 -5.79 -15.42 13.63
C ALA A 106 -5.40 -13.94 13.58
N SER A 107 -4.09 -13.67 13.61
CA SER A 107 -3.56 -12.30 13.42
C SER A 107 -4.04 -11.69 12.10
N HIS A 108 -4.38 -10.40 12.16
CA HIS A 108 -4.93 -9.67 11.02
C HIS A 108 -4.80 -8.15 11.13
N GLU A 109 -4.76 -7.51 9.96
CA GLU A 109 -5.03 -6.09 9.79
C GLU A 109 -6.54 -5.82 9.82
N VAL A 110 -6.95 -4.79 10.57
CA VAL A 110 -8.30 -4.21 10.49
C VAL A 110 -8.31 -3.17 9.38
N MET A 111 -9.14 -3.37 8.35
CA MET A 111 -9.13 -2.46 7.20
C MET A 111 -9.88 -1.14 7.48
N ARG A 112 -10.92 -1.17 8.32
CA ARG A 112 -11.69 0.01 8.71
C ARG A 112 -11.11 0.64 9.99
N ARG A 113 -10.07 1.47 9.83
CA ARG A 113 -9.36 2.15 10.93
C ARG A 113 -9.92 3.53 11.25
N ASP A 114 -9.82 3.97 12.50
CA ASP A 114 -10.26 5.32 12.89
C ASP A 114 -9.16 6.39 12.75
N ASP A 115 -7.90 5.99 12.66
CA ASP A 115 -6.75 6.89 12.46
C ASP A 115 -6.58 7.40 11.02
N ALA A 116 -7.55 7.06 10.15
CA ALA A 116 -7.63 7.47 8.75
C ALA A 116 -6.40 7.12 7.90
N LEU A 117 -5.56 6.17 8.34
CA LEU A 117 -4.46 5.65 7.53
C LEU A 117 -4.98 4.86 6.32
N TYR A 118 -6.08 4.14 6.51
CA TYR A 118 -6.70 3.29 5.49
C TYR A 118 -7.97 3.91 4.88
N ASP A 119 -8.11 5.23 4.92
CA ASP A 119 -9.17 5.92 4.18
C ASP A 119 -9.07 5.67 2.67
N LEU A 120 -7.84 5.46 2.19
CA LEU A 120 -7.52 5.01 0.84
C LEU A 120 -6.33 4.05 0.91
N VAL A 121 -6.47 2.86 0.33
CA VAL A 121 -5.44 1.81 0.35
C VAL A 121 -5.27 1.27 -1.08
N LEU A 122 -4.05 1.34 -1.60
CA LEU A 122 -3.68 0.65 -2.84
C LEU A 122 -3.08 -0.70 -2.47
N VAL A 123 -3.73 -1.77 -2.90
CA VAL A 123 -3.29 -3.15 -2.60
C VAL A 123 -2.20 -3.55 -3.58
N LEU A 124 -1.02 -3.93 -3.08
CA LEU A 124 0.05 -4.48 -3.90
C LEU A 124 -0.02 -6.01 -3.93
N ASP A 125 0.42 -6.61 -5.03
CA ASP A 125 0.42 -8.07 -5.25
C ASP A 125 1.60 -8.81 -4.61
N HIS A 126 2.33 -8.15 -3.71
CA HIS A 126 3.43 -8.76 -2.96
C HIS A 126 3.00 -10.07 -2.29
N ASN A 127 3.78 -11.12 -2.56
CA ASN A 127 3.57 -12.45 -2.02
C ASN A 127 2.13 -12.96 -2.21
N GLN A 128 1.48 -12.69 -3.36
CA GLN A 128 0.12 -13.19 -3.65
C GLN A 128 0.11 -14.40 -4.60
N ARG A 129 1.10 -14.52 -5.50
CA ARG A 129 1.15 -15.53 -6.58
C ARG A 129 2.61 -15.93 -6.92
N PRO A 130 3.11 -17.09 -6.44
CA PRO A 130 2.50 -17.93 -5.41
C PRO A 130 2.50 -17.21 -4.05
N ARG A 131 1.58 -17.62 -3.17
CA ARG A 131 1.59 -17.21 -1.76
C ARG A 131 2.50 -18.15 -0.98
N VAL A 132 3.51 -17.59 -0.32
CA VAL A 132 4.44 -18.35 0.51
C VAL A 132 4.35 -17.82 1.93
N LYS A 133 3.98 -18.70 2.87
CA LYS A 133 3.86 -18.38 4.30
C LYS A 133 5.15 -17.73 4.83
N GLY A 134 5.01 -16.67 5.61
CA GLY A 134 6.12 -15.97 6.24
C GLY A 134 6.93 -15.04 5.34
N ARG A 135 6.62 -14.92 4.03
CA ARG A 135 7.30 -13.97 3.11
C ARG A 135 6.69 -12.57 3.09
N GLY A 136 6.08 -12.17 4.21
CA GLY A 136 5.39 -10.91 4.39
C GLY A 136 3.99 -10.88 3.77
N SER A 137 3.11 -10.12 4.39
CA SER A 137 1.71 -9.96 4.00
C SER A 137 1.29 -8.49 4.08
N ALA A 138 0.05 -8.21 3.68
CA ALA A 138 -0.60 -6.90 3.83
C ALA A 138 0.24 -5.69 3.35
N VAL A 139 1.02 -5.88 2.28
CA VAL A 139 1.86 -4.80 1.75
C VAL A 139 1.01 -3.88 0.88
N PHE A 140 0.81 -2.66 1.36
CA PHE A 140 -0.04 -1.66 0.75
C PHE A 140 0.70 -0.35 0.46
N ILE A 141 0.04 0.52 -0.30
CA ILE A 141 0.29 1.97 -0.25
C ILE A 141 -0.89 2.65 0.43
N HIS A 142 -0.62 3.41 1.48
CA HIS A 142 -1.67 4.08 2.27
C HIS A 142 -1.23 5.46 2.76
N ALA A 143 -2.07 6.14 3.54
CA ALA A 143 -1.75 7.46 4.05
C ALA A 143 -0.66 7.38 5.13
N ALA A 144 0.30 8.29 5.11
CA ALA A 144 1.31 8.40 6.14
C ALA A 144 0.76 9.07 7.41
N ARG A 145 1.31 8.66 8.55
CA ARG A 145 1.17 9.41 9.80
C ARG A 145 1.88 10.77 9.69
N PRO A 146 1.46 11.79 10.46
CA PRO A 146 2.21 13.05 10.57
C PRO A 146 3.69 12.81 10.85
N GLY A 147 4.58 13.60 10.25
CA GLY A 147 6.03 13.44 10.40
C GLY A 147 6.66 12.27 9.63
N LEU A 148 5.89 11.53 8.82
CA LEU A 148 6.36 10.36 8.06
C LEU A 148 7.00 9.31 8.98
N THR A 149 6.35 9.00 10.10
CA THR A 149 6.83 7.92 10.98
C THR A 149 6.84 6.57 10.25
N PRO A 150 7.76 5.65 10.62
CA PRO A 150 7.93 4.38 9.92
C PRO A 150 6.66 3.52 9.88
N THR A 151 6.58 2.66 8.86
CA THR A 151 5.55 1.61 8.76
C THR A 151 6.10 0.25 9.21
N GLU A 152 5.23 -0.76 9.20
CA GLU A 152 5.60 -2.17 9.38
C GLU A 152 6.09 -2.85 8.07
N GLY A 153 6.07 -2.12 6.95
CA GLY A 153 6.51 -2.62 5.65
C GLY A 153 5.80 -2.00 4.44
N CYS A 154 4.67 -1.32 4.65
CA CYS A 154 3.98 -0.56 3.62
C CYS A 154 4.77 0.66 3.13
N VAL A 155 4.36 1.22 1.99
CA VAL A 155 4.78 2.56 1.55
C VAL A 155 3.69 3.54 1.94
N ALA A 156 4.02 4.61 2.67
CA ALA A 156 3.02 5.58 3.09
C ALA A 156 3.30 6.98 2.54
N LEU A 157 2.27 7.62 2.00
CA LEU A 157 2.34 8.96 1.39
C LEU A 157 1.50 9.98 2.16
N PRO A 158 1.86 11.28 2.11
CA PRO A 158 0.93 12.33 2.51
C PRO A 158 -0.43 12.17 1.81
N ARG A 159 -1.53 12.30 2.56
CA ARG A 159 -2.91 12.06 2.08
C ARG A 159 -3.23 12.76 0.74
N PRO A 160 -2.87 14.04 0.52
CA PRO A 160 -3.14 14.70 -0.75
C PRO A 160 -2.42 14.04 -1.94
N GLU A 161 -1.17 13.60 -1.74
CA GLU A 161 -0.39 12.93 -2.78
C GLU A 161 -0.93 11.53 -3.07
N LEU A 162 -1.36 10.80 -2.03
CA LEU A 162 -1.99 9.50 -2.22
C LEU A 162 -3.26 9.60 -3.08
N ARG A 163 -4.12 10.60 -2.83
CA ARG A 163 -5.33 10.83 -3.63
C ARG A 163 -4.98 11.19 -5.08
N ARG A 164 -4.00 12.08 -5.29
CA ARG A 164 -3.50 12.45 -6.63
C ARG A 164 -2.91 11.26 -7.37
N LEU A 165 -2.16 10.41 -6.68
CA LEU A 165 -1.58 9.19 -7.22
C LEU A 165 -2.69 8.23 -7.67
N ALA A 166 -3.61 7.89 -6.76
CA ALA A 166 -4.73 6.97 -7.01
C ALA A 166 -5.57 7.38 -8.22
N ALA A 167 -5.75 8.69 -8.43
CA ALA A 167 -6.55 9.21 -9.54
C ALA A 167 -5.91 9.04 -10.91
N ARG A 168 -4.59 8.87 -10.96
CA ARG A 168 -3.83 8.82 -12.22
C ARG A 168 -3.30 7.44 -12.57
N LEU A 169 -3.37 6.46 -11.65
CA LEU A 169 -2.90 5.11 -11.91
C LEU A 169 -3.80 4.39 -12.92
N LYS A 170 -3.18 3.77 -13.93
CA LYS A 170 -3.84 2.87 -14.88
C LYS A 170 -4.03 1.48 -14.26
N ARG A 171 -4.97 0.71 -14.81
CA ARG A 171 -5.08 -0.74 -14.52
C ARG A 171 -3.75 -1.42 -14.81
N GLY A 172 -3.31 -2.27 -13.88
CA GLY A 172 -2.05 -2.99 -14.02
C GLY A 172 -0.80 -2.12 -13.79
N ALA A 173 -0.94 -0.89 -13.29
CA ALA A 173 0.21 -0.08 -12.93
C ALA A 173 1.15 -0.82 -11.95
N ARG A 174 2.45 -0.58 -12.09
CA ARG A 174 3.51 -1.22 -11.30
C ARG A 174 4.19 -0.22 -10.38
N VAL A 175 4.52 -0.68 -9.19
CA VAL A 175 5.34 0.00 -8.19
C VAL A 175 6.69 -0.68 -8.17
N VAL A 176 7.75 0.06 -8.44
CA VAL A 176 9.11 -0.47 -8.42
C VAL A 176 9.82 0.08 -7.19
N VAL A 177 10.14 -0.79 -6.24
CA VAL A 177 10.76 -0.45 -4.95
C VAL A 177 12.24 -0.85 -4.98
N ARG A 178 13.15 0.09 -4.73
CA ARG A 178 14.61 -0.09 -4.81
C ARG A 178 15.38 0.62 -3.70
#